data_AF-A0A0M1J858-F1
#
_entry.id   AF-A0A0M1J858-F1
#
_cell.length_a   1.000
_cell.length_b   1.000
_cell.length_c   1.000
_cell.angle_alpha   90.00
_cell.angle_beta   90.00
_cell.angle_gamma   90.00
#
_symmetry.space_group_name_H-M   'P 1'
#
loop_
_entity.id
_entity.type
_entity.pdbx_description
1 polymer ?
#
loop_
_entity_poly.entity_id
_entity_poly.type
_entity_poly.pdbx_seq_one_letter_code
_entity_poly.pdbx_strand_id
1 'polypeptide(L)'
;MVTPKQGYVIIERSFIEYAFADVNKPMETATYSFSKELPVEYQGILPAPQILAKQILQWDQDDQIEEQSRIHYQKSIIQSQQTQNLTARQTKFLQTVKIGQQITTTQYAAKMQVSSSTALRDLKKLVEKQFVEKVGKNKGGYFQIKANL
;
A
#
# COMPACT_ATOMS: atom_id res chain seq x y z
N MET A 1 -21.89 -45.47 7.55
CA MET A 1 -20.72 -44.59 7.76
C MET A 1 -21.10 -43.23 7.22
N VAL A 2 -21.08 -42.18 8.04
CA VAL A 2 -21.39 -40.81 7.59
C VAL A 2 -20.09 -40.22 7.02
N THR A 3 -20.06 -39.92 5.73
CA THR A 3 -18.89 -39.29 5.09
C THR A 3 -18.68 -37.91 5.73
N PRO A 4 -17.47 -37.57 6.23
CA PRO A 4 -17.23 -36.26 6.81
C PRO A 4 -17.38 -35.19 5.73
N LYS A 5 -18.25 -34.20 5.97
CA LYS A 5 -18.41 -33.04 5.08
C LYS A 5 -17.11 -32.24 5.10
N GLN A 6 -16.48 -32.07 3.94
CA GLN A 6 -15.28 -31.25 3.77
C GLN A 6 -15.61 -30.03 2.93
N GLY A 7 -15.35 -28.86 3.49
CA GLY A 7 -15.48 -27.58 2.81
C GLY A 7 -14.31 -26.68 3.19
N TYR A 8 -13.98 -25.74 2.30
CA TYR A 8 -12.89 -24.78 2.48
C TYR A 8 -13.42 -23.36 2.26
N VAL A 9 -12.83 -22.39 2.95
CA VAL A 9 -13.10 -20.97 2.75
C VAL A 9 -11.95 -20.37 1.98
N ILE A 10 -12.26 -19.70 0.87
CA ILE A 10 -11.32 -18.89 0.10
C ILE A 10 -11.63 -17.44 0.49
N ILE A 11 -10.63 -16.78 1.09
CA ILE A 11 -10.74 -15.39 1.52
C ILE A 11 -9.71 -14.58 0.75
N GLU A 12 -10.20 -13.72 -0.12
CA GLU A 12 -9.39 -12.66 -0.72
C GLU A 12 -9.82 -11.30 -0.13
N ARG A 13 -8.97 -10.28 -0.27
CA ARG A 13 -9.25 -8.94 0.27
C ARG A 13 -10.55 -8.32 -0.27
N SER A 14 -11.05 -8.79 -1.41
CA SER A 14 -12.23 -8.25 -2.09
C SER A 14 -13.47 -9.15 -2.05
N PHE A 15 -13.32 -10.44 -1.73
CA PHE A 15 -14.46 -11.36 -1.69
C PHE A 15 -14.19 -12.59 -0.82
N ILE A 16 -15.28 -13.21 -0.39
CA ILE A 16 -15.30 -14.47 0.35
C ILE A 16 -16.08 -15.48 -0.49
N GLU A 17 -15.48 -16.64 -0.73
CA GLU A 17 -16.13 -17.77 -1.40
C GLU A 17 -15.95 -19.05 -0.59
N TYR A 18 -16.99 -19.87 -0.57
CA TYR A 18 -16.99 -21.18 0.07
C TYR A 18 -16.94 -22.26 -1.02
N ALA A 19 -16.01 -23.19 -0.88
CA ALA A 19 -15.86 -24.33 -1.77
C ALA A 19 -16.24 -25.63 -1.03
N PHE A 20 -17.10 -26.45 -1.65
CA PHE A 20 -17.56 -27.71 -1.08
C PHE A 20 -17.19 -28.88 -1.99
N ALA A 21 -16.69 -29.97 -1.42
CA ALA A 21 -16.43 -31.18 -2.20
C ALA A 21 -17.75 -31.89 -2.56
N ASP A 22 -17.94 -32.21 -3.84
CA ASP A 22 -19.10 -32.99 -4.29
C ASP A 22 -18.92 -34.47 -3.91
N VAL A 23 -19.53 -34.84 -2.79
CA VAL A 23 -19.47 -36.20 -2.22
C VAL A 23 -20.12 -37.28 -3.10
N ASN A 24 -20.85 -36.89 -4.16
CA ASN A 24 -21.52 -37.83 -5.07
C ASN A 24 -20.64 -38.25 -6.27
N LYS A 25 -19.43 -37.68 -6.41
CA LYS A 25 -18.52 -37.99 -7.51
C LYS A 25 -17.35 -38.88 -7.07
N PRO A 26 -16.87 -39.79 -7.94
CA PRO A 26 -15.77 -40.70 -7.59
C PRO A 26 -14.49 -39.93 -7.25
N MET A 27 -13.69 -40.49 -6.32
CA MET A 27 -12.45 -39.90 -5.78
C MET A 27 -11.42 -39.48 -6.84
N GLU A 28 -11.50 -40.03 -8.05
CA GLU A 28 -10.60 -39.74 -9.17
C GLU A 28 -10.80 -38.32 -9.76
N THR A 29 -11.94 -37.67 -9.50
CA THR A 29 -12.22 -36.31 -9.94
C THR A 29 -12.78 -35.46 -8.80
N ALA A 30 -11.89 -34.80 -8.05
CA ALA A 30 -12.30 -33.81 -7.05
C ALA A 30 -13.05 -32.66 -7.74
N THR A 31 -14.38 -32.67 -7.65
CA THR A 31 -15.22 -31.57 -8.13
C THR A 31 -15.63 -30.72 -6.94
N TYR A 32 -15.42 -29.41 -7.05
CA TYR A 32 -15.83 -28.44 -6.04
C TYR A 32 -17.01 -27.61 -6.56
N SER A 33 -17.97 -27.34 -5.68
CA SER A 33 -19.01 -26.33 -5.90
C SER A 33 -18.68 -25.07 -5.09
N PHE A 34 -18.94 -23.89 -5.67
CA PHE A 34 -18.62 -22.60 -5.07
C PHE A 34 -19.91 -21.85 -4.71
N SER A 35 -19.93 -21.22 -3.53
CA SER A 35 -21.03 -20.36 -3.08
C SER A 35 -20.52 -19.12 -2.37
N LYS A 36 -21.24 -18.01 -2.51
CA LYS A 36 -20.99 -16.76 -1.77
C LYS A 36 -21.64 -16.78 -0.38
N GLU A 37 -22.63 -17.64 -0.19
CA GLU A 37 -23.34 -17.80 1.08
C GLU A 37 -22.97 -19.13 1.73
N LEU A 38 -22.84 -19.13 3.06
CA LEU A 38 -22.56 -20.33 3.84
C LEU A 38 -23.84 -21.20 3.92
N PRO A 39 -23.88 -22.39 3.29
CA PRO A 39 -25.05 -23.26 3.34
C PRO A 39 -25.31 -23.72 4.77
N VAL A 40 -26.59 -23.93 5.11
CA VAL A 40 -27.05 -24.31 6.46
C VAL A 40 -26.31 -25.56 6.98
N GLU A 41 -26.01 -26.49 6.08
CA GLU A 41 -25.31 -27.73 6.39
C GLU A 41 -23.83 -27.60 6.79
N TYR A 42 -23.21 -26.43 6.54
CA TYR A 42 -21.84 -26.11 6.94
C TYR A 42 -21.79 -25.09 8.08
N GLN A 43 -22.95 -24.63 8.59
CA GLN A 43 -23.02 -23.76 9.76
C GLN A 43 -22.47 -24.49 10.99
N GLY A 44 -21.52 -23.85 11.68
CA GLY A 44 -20.81 -24.44 12.84
C GLY A 44 -19.59 -25.29 12.47
N ILE A 45 -19.40 -25.61 11.17
CA ILE A 45 -18.18 -26.25 10.65
C ILE A 45 -17.25 -25.19 10.04
N LEU A 46 -17.81 -24.27 9.25
CA LEU A 46 -17.09 -23.17 8.64
C LEU A 46 -17.44 -21.83 9.33
N PRO A 47 -16.49 -20.88 9.36
CA PRO A 47 -16.72 -19.57 9.96
C PRO A 47 -17.84 -18.81 9.25
N ALA A 48 -18.65 -18.10 10.02
CA ALA A 48 -19.76 -17.31 9.46
C ALA A 48 -19.23 -16.14 8.60
N PRO A 49 -19.95 -15.75 7.52
CA PRO A 49 -19.54 -14.64 6.65
C PRO A 49 -19.28 -13.32 7.40
N GLN A 50 -20.01 -13.09 8.48
CA GLN A 50 -19.88 -11.89 9.32
C GLN A 50 -18.52 -11.82 10.04
N ILE A 51 -17.98 -12.97 10.46
CA ILE A 51 -16.67 -13.04 11.13
C ILE A 51 -15.57 -12.73 10.11
N LEU A 52 -15.69 -13.29 8.91
CA LEU A 52 -14.74 -13.06 7.82
C LEU A 52 -14.77 -11.61 7.33
N ALA A 53 -15.95 -11.00 7.27
CA ALA A 53 -16.10 -9.58 6.93
C ALA A 53 -15.40 -8.66 7.95
N LYS A 54 -15.47 -8.99 9.25
CA LYS A 54 -14.72 -8.26 10.29
C LYS A 54 -13.21 -8.41 10.11
N GLN A 55 -12.75 -9.58 9.70
CA GLN A 55 -11.33 -9.83 9.44
C GLN A 55 -10.80 -9.02 8.26
N ILE A 56 -11.56 -8.91 7.17
CA ILE A 56 -11.23 -8.04 6.03
C ILE A 56 -11.18 -6.56 6.47
N LEU A 57 -12.19 -6.12 7.24
CA LEU A 57 -12.23 -4.75 7.76
C LEU A 57 -11.02 -4.45 8.67
N GLN A 58 -10.59 -5.43 9.47
CA GLN A 58 -9.42 -5.28 10.33
C GLN A 58 -8.14 -5.10 9.51
N TRP A 59 -7.95 -5.88 8.44
CA TRP A 59 -6.81 -5.72 7.54
C TRP A 59 -6.76 -4.34 6.88
N ASP A 60 -7.90 -3.83 6.43
CA ASP A 60 -7.99 -2.48 5.86
C ASP A 60 -7.61 -1.41 6.89
N GLN A 61 -8.01 -1.59 8.16
CA GLN A 61 -7.64 -0.67 9.25
C GLN A 61 -6.15 -0.74 9.57
N ASP A 62 -5.57 -1.95 9.63
CA ASP A 62 -4.15 -2.15 9.91
C ASP A 62 -3.28 -1.52 8.80
N ASP A 63 -3.66 -1.69 7.52
CA ASP A 63 -3.00 -1.05 6.38
C ASP A 63 -3.06 0.50 6.49
N GLN A 64 -4.19 1.06 6.93
CA GLN A 64 -4.31 2.50 7.17
C GLN A 64 -3.46 3.00 8.35
N ILE A 65 -3.38 2.23 9.43
CA ILE A 65 -2.57 2.56 10.62
C ILE A 65 -1.08 2.55 10.27
N GLU A 66 -0.62 1.57 9.48
CA GLU A 66 0.77 1.56 8.99
C GLU A 66 1.09 2.78 8.13
N GLU A 67 0.20 3.16 7.21
CA GLU A 67 0.39 4.34 6.36
C GLU A 67 0.43 5.63 7.19
N GLN A 68 -0.47 5.78 8.17
CA GLN A 68 -0.46 6.92 9.10
C GLN A 68 0.82 6.99 9.92
N SER A 69 1.31 5.84 10.39
CA SER A 69 2.56 5.74 11.15
C SER A 69 3.78 6.13 10.31
N ARG A 70 3.82 5.72 9.04
CA ARG A 70 4.84 6.14 8.06
C ARG A 70 4.81 7.66 7.82
N ILE A 71 3.63 8.23 7.63
CA ILE A 71 3.45 9.68 7.45
C ILE A 71 3.90 10.43 8.72
N HIS A 72 3.55 9.94 9.90
CA HIS A 72 3.94 10.55 11.17
C HIS A 72 5.46 10.56 11.34
N TYR A 73 6.12 9.42 11.12
CA TYR A 73 7.57 9.31 11.14
C TYR A 73 8.20 10.31 10.18
N GLN A 74 7.76 10.31 8.91
CA GLN A 74 8.26 11.25 7.90
C GLN A 74 8.11 12.73 8.32
N LYS A 75 6.98 13.09 8.92
CA LYS A 75 6.72 14.45 9.39
C LYS A 75 7.62 14.84 10.56
N SER A 76 7.86 13.91 11.49
CA SER A 76 8.72 14.15 12.66
C SER A 76 10.16 14.47 12.25
N ILE A 77 10.68 13.78 11.23
CA ILE A 77 12.05 14.04 10.82
C ILE A 77 12.16 15.34 10.01
N ILE A 78 11.20 15.66 9.14
CA ILE A 78 11.11 16.99 8.48
C ILE A 78 11.08 18.12 9.53
N GLN A 79 10.36 17.95 10.64
CA GLN A 79 10.31 18.94 11.72
C GLN A 79 11.66 19.06 12.45
N SER A 80 12.32 17.95 12.78
CA SER A 80 13.65 17.97 13.39
C SER A 80 14.72 18.62 12.48
N GLN A 81 14.53 18.50 11.16
CA GLN A 81 15.42 19.04 10.14
C GLN A 81 15.05 20.46 9.68
N GLN A 82 14.09 21.15 10.32
CA GLN A 82 13.91 22.61 10.14
C GLN A 82 15.17 23.41 10.49
N THR A 83 16.12 22.79 11.20
CA THR A 83 17.49 23.25 11.45
C THR A 83 18.38 23.33 10.19
N GLN A 84 17.99 22.73 9.06
CA GLN A 84 18.76 22.68 7.81
C GLN A 84 18.51 23.85 6.85
N ASN A 85 17.84 24.94 7.25
CA ASN A 85 17.54 26.10 6.38
C ASN A 85 16.81 25.71 5.07
N LEU A 86 15.75 24.90 5.16
CA LEU A 86 14.88 24.60 4.01
C LEU A 86 13.97 25.79 3.71
N THR A 87 13.73 26.06 2.43
CA THR A 87 12.72 27.07 2.06
C THR A 87 11.31 26.53 2.29
N ALA A 88 10.33 27.39 2.55
CA ALA A 88 8.93 26.98 2.74
C ALA A 88 8.41 26.11 1.57
N ARG A 89 8.85 26.41 0.34
CA ARG A 89 8.54 25.61 -0.85
C ARG A 89 9.12 24.20 -0.77
N GLN A 90 10.39 24.06 -0.42
CA GLN A 90 11.06 22.76 -0.26
C GLN A 90 10.42 21.94 0.87
N THR A 91 10.10 22.57 2.00
CA THR A 91 9.41 21.92 3.11
C THR A 91 8.04 21.41 2.70
N LYS A 92 7.25 22.27 2.03
CA LYS A 92 5.94 21.87 1.50
C LYS A 92 6.06 20.71 0.52
N PHE A 93 7.06 20.74 -0.35
CA PHE A 93 7.32 19.63 -1.26
C PHE A 93 7.54 18.32 -0.51
N LEU A 94 8.49 18.28 0.44
CA LEU A 94 8.83 17.07 1.21
C LEU A 94 7.65 16.52 2.04
N GLN A 95 6.76 17.39 2.52
CA GLN A 95 5.53 16.98 3.23
C GLN A 95 4.49 16.31 2.32
N THR A 96 4.59 16.50 1.00
CA THR A 96 3.60 16.01 0.03
C THR A 96 4.06 14.81 -0.79
N VAL A 97 5.31 14.38 -0.62
CA VAL A 97 5.89 13.24 -1.34
C VAL A 97 6.15 12.09 -0.38
N LYS A 98 6.12 10.86 -0.89
CA LYS A 98 6.43 9.67 -0.11
C LYS A 98 7.91 9.29 -0.26
N ILE A 99 8.48 8.66 0.76
CA ILE A 99 9.80 8.04 0.67
C ILE A 99 9.80 7.01 -0.47
N GLY A 100 10.86 6.98 -1.27
CA GLY A 100 10.98 6.12 -2.45
C GLY A 100 10.27 6.64 -3.70
N GLN A 101 9.44 7.69 -3.59
CA GLN A 101 8.78 8.28 -4.74
C GLN A 101 9.82 8.85 -5.72
N GLN A 102 9.61 8.59 -7.00
CA GLN A 102 10.41 9.15 -8.08
C GLN A 102 9.75 10.41 -8.62
N ILE A 103 10.55 11.44 -8.88
CA ILE A 103 10.09 12.70 -9.44
C ILE A 103 11.07 13.26 -10.44
N THR A 104 10.56 13.79 -11.55
CA THR A 104 11.35 14.55 -12.53
C THR A 104 11.31 16.04 -12.21
N THR A 105 12.25 16.81 -12.78
CA THR A 105 12.26 18.27 -12.63
C THR A 105 10.95 18.91 -13.11
N THR A 106 10.36 18.41 -14.20
CA THR A 106 9.10 18.90 -14.75
C THR A 106 7.92 18.64 -13.81
N GLN A 107 7.87 17.46 -13.19
CA GLN A 107 6.83 17.13 -12.20
C GLN A 107 6.95 17.99 -10.94
N TYR A 108 8.17 18.23 -10.44
CA TYR A 108 8.39 19.16 -9.33
C TYR A 108 7.94 20.57 -9.71
N ALA A 109 8.33 21.06 -10.89
CA ALA A 109 7.98 22.39 -11.39
C ALA A 109 6.46 22.59 -11.42
N ALA A 110 5.72 21.61 -11.94
CA ALA A 110 4.26 21.63 -11.97
C ALA A 110 3.65 21.60 -10.56
N LYS A 111 4.11 20.69 -9.69
CA LYS A 111 3.58 20.53 -8.32
C LYS A 111 3.80 21.77 -7.45
N MET A 112 4.94 22.43 -7.64
CA MET A 112 5.33 23.61 -6.85
C MET A 112 5.03 24.94 -7.57
N GLN A 113 4.47 24.89 -8.78
CA GLN A 113 4.14 26.05 -9.62
C GLN A 113 5.34 27.01 -9.79
N VAL A 114 6.47 26.46 -10.24
CA VAL A 114 7.71 27.21 -10.49
C VAL A 114 8.29 26.91 -11.86
N SER A 115 9.20 27.76 -12.33
CA SER A 115 9.95 27.48 -13.56
C SER A 115 10.84 26.24 -13.41
N SER A 116 11.14 25.56 -14.52
CA SER A 116 12.04 24.40 -14.55
C SER A 116 13.43 24.72 -14.00
N SER A 117 13.93 25.95 -14.21
CA SER A 117 15.22 26.40 -13.68
C SER A 117 15.20 26.54 -12.15
N THR A 118 14.09 27.03 -11.58
CA THR A 118 13.88 27.11 -10.13
C THR A 118 13.72 25.72 -9.53
N ALA A 119 12.93 24.86 -10.17
CA ALA A 119 12.75 23.46 -9.78
C ALA A 119 14.08 22.70 -9.71
N LEU A 120 14.92 22.85 -10.74
CA LEU A 120 16.24 22.20 -10.76
C LEU A 120 17.13 22.70 -9.62
N ARG A 121 17.10 24.01 -9.34
CA ARG A 121 17.87 24.61 -8.23
C ARG A 121 17.41 24.08 -6.87
N ASP A 122 16.10 24.00 -6.66
CA ASP A 122 15.53 23.44 -5.43
C ASP A 122 15.90 21.97 -5.26
N LEU A 123 15.72 21.15 -6.30
CA LEU A 123 16.08 19.73 -6.27
C LEU A 123 17.57 19.50 -6.03
N LYS A 124 18.45 20.32 -6.61
CA LYS A 124 19.89 20.26 -6.30
C LYS A 124 20.19 20.53 -4.83
N LYS A 125 19.58 21.55 -4.23
CA LYS A 125 19.73 21.82 -2.79
C LYS A 125 19.20 20.69 -1.92
N LEU A 126 18.11 20.05 -2.34
CA LEU A 126 17.56 18.88 -1.64
C LEU A 126 18.49 17.67 -1.75
N VAL A 127 19.22 17.52 -2.86
CA VAL A 127 20.26 16.49 -3.04
C VAL A 127 21.48 16.77 -2.17
N GLU A 128 21.95 18.02 -2.13
CA GLU A 128 23.05 18.45 -1.25
C GLU A 128 22.75 18.15 0.22
N LYS A 129 21.49 18.33 0.62
CA LYS A 129 20.99 18.05 1.98
C LYS A 129 20.55 16.60 2.20
N GLN A 130 20.78 15.71 1.23
CA GLN A 130 20.51 14.26 1.31
C GLN A 130 19.03 13.84 1.48
N PHE A 131 18.06 14.76 1.36
CA PHE A 131 16.63 14.43 1.33
C PHE A 131 16.22 13.69 0.06
N VAL A 132 16.96 13.93 -1.02
CA VAL A 132 16.67 13.45 -2.35
C VAL A 132 17.96 12.93 -2.98
N GLU A 133 17.87 11.89 -3.80
CA GLU A 133 19.00 11.40 -4.59
C GLU A 133 18.71 11.56 -6.08
N LYS A 134 19.69 12.04 -6.84
CA LYS A 134 19.58 12.06 -8.30
C LYS A 134 19.94 10.68 -8.86
N VAL A 135 19.01 10.06 -9.57
CA VAL A 135 19.19 8.78 -10.25
C VAL A 135 19.20 9.00 -11.76
N GLY A 136 20.30 8.59 -12.41
CA GLY A 136 20.50 8.74 -13.85
C GLY A 136 21.36 9.96 -14.25
N LYS A 137 22.21 9.76 -15.27
CA LYS A 137 23.22 10.75 -15.71
C LYS A 137 22.70 11.79 -16.71
N ASN A 138 21.67 11.48 -17.50
CA ASN A 138 21.26 12.26 -18.70
C ASN A 138 19.82 12.83 -18.62
N LYS A 139 19.25 13.24 -19.77
CA LYS A 139 17.91 13.87 -19.92
C LYS A 139 16.73 13.04 -19.38
N GLY A 140 16.93 11.75 -19.07
CA GLY A 140 15.94 10.87 -18.42
C GLY A 140 16.18 10.66 -16.92
N GLY A 141 17.10 11.41 -16.31
CA GLY A 141 17.35 11.31 -14.88
C GLY A 141 16.14 11.75 -14.05
N TYR A 142 15.87 11.03 -12.97
CA TYR A 142 14.85 11.36 -11.99
C TYR A 142 15.50 11.55 -10.62
N PHE A 143 14.68 11.98 -9.68
CA PHE A 143 15.06 12.21 -8.30
C PHE A 143 14.23 11.27 -7.42
N GLN A 144 14.89 10.54 -6.53
CA GLN A 144 14.24 9.61 -5.62
C GLN A 144 14.27 10.18 -4.20
N ILE A 145 13.12 10.22 -3.54
CA ILE A 145 13.03 10.68 -2.15
C ILE A 145 13.69 9.65 -1.24
N LYS A 146 14.68 10.07 -0.45
CA LYS A 146 15.38 9.18 0.49
C LYS A 146 14.77 9.20 1.88
N ALA A 147 15.01 8.11 2.60
CA ALA A 147 14.67 7.94 4.00
C ALA A 147 15.62 8.69 4.96
N ASN A 148 16.68 9.35 4.46
CA ASN A 148 17.41 10.40 5.21
C ASN A 148 16.55 11.68 5.35
N LEU A 149 15.23 11.51 5.32
CA LEU A 149 14.27 12.49 5.77
C LEU A 149 14.34 12.60 7.26
#